data_AF-A0A2V3JBU6-F1
#
_entry.id   AF-A0A2V3JBU6-F1
#
_cell.length_a   1.000
_cell.length_b   1.000
_cell.length_c   1.000
_cell.angle_alpha   90.00
_cell.angle_beta   90.00
_cell.angle_gamma   90.00
#
_symmetry.space_group_name_H-M   'P 1'
#
loop_
_entity.id
_entity.type
_entity.pdbx_description
1 polymer ?
#
loop_
_entity_poly.entity_id
_entity_poly.type
_entity_poly.pdbx_seq_one_letter_code
_entity_poly.pdbx_strand_id
1 'polypeptide(L)'
;MNSEERRYEYCNYANRMIIYSIPYFILNLTDMLTTRFALATSSNLRELNPFYYHSFLPHIKIFVPIILLSFYLALYYLSRTEYTRRAVGKTASYSIIALSVWSAIVSVNNVCQWLYTAD
;
A
#
# COMPACT_ATOMS: atom_id res chain seq x y z
N MET A 1 29.91 -16.14 -1.83
CA MET A 1 29.41 -14.76 -1.66
C MET A 1 30.13 -14.15 -0.47
N ASN A 2 30.87 -13.06 -0.68
CA ASN A 2 31.65 -12.41 0.38
C ASN A 2 30.73 -11.66 1.37
N SER A 3 31.23 -11.32 2.56
CA SER A 3 30.46 -10.61 3.60
C SER A 3 29.93 -9.24 3.15
N GLU A 4 30.63 -8.55 2.25
CA GLU A 4 30.23 -7.27 1.67
C GLU A 4 29.11 -7.41 0.64
N GLU A 5 29.20 -8.38 -0.28
CA GLU A 5 28.13 -8.68 -1.23
C GLU A 5 26.81 -9.00 -0.51
N ARG A 6 26.90 -9.74 0.60
CA ARG A 6 25.74 -10.04 1.46
C ARG A 6 25.11 -8.77 2.03
N ARG A 7 25.90 -7.84 2.58
CA ARG A 7 25.39 -6.54 3.06
C ARG A 7 24.73 -5.73 1.97
N TYR A 8 25.32 -5.71 0.77
CA TYR A 8 24.77 -5.00 -0.38
C TYR A 8 23.43 -5.57 -0.80
N GLU A 9 23.31 -6.91 -0.88
CA GLU A 9 22.04 -7.57 -1.19
C GLU A 9 20.99 -7.32 -0.10
N TYR A 10 21.40 -7.27 1.18
CA TYR A 10 20.46 -6.97 2.28
C TYR A 10 19.90 -5.56 2.21
N CYS A 11 20.77 -4.56 2.02
CA CYS A 11 20.34 -3.16 1.83
C CYS A 11 19.44 -3.03 0.59
N ASN A 12 19.70 -3.81 -0.47
CA ASN A 12 18.93 -3.76 -1.70
C ASN A 12 17.45 -4.19 -1.49
N TYR A 13 17.18 -5.27 -0.74
CA TYR A 13 15.79 -5.69 -0.51
C TYR A 13 15.02 -4.75 0.41
N ALA A 14 15.65 -4.25 1.48
CA ALA A 14 15.03 -3.25 2.36
C ALA A 14 14.70 -1.96 1.59
N ASN A 15 15.66 -1.46 0.79
CA ASN A 15 15.45 -0.29 -0.05
C ASN A 15 14.35 -0.51 -1.10
N ARG A 16 14.29 -1.69 -1.72
CA ARG A 16 13.21 -2.04 -2.65
C ARG A 16 11.83 -2.02 -1.99
N MET A 17 11.70 -2.60 -0.79
CA MET A 17 10.44 -2.57 -0.04
C MET A 17 10.01 -1.12 0.25
N ILE A 18 10.94 -0.26 0.66
CA ILE A 18 10.66 1.17 0.89
C ILE A 18 10.22 1.85 -0.41
N ILE A 19 11.01 1.72 -1.49
CA ILE A 19 10.72 2.36 -2.78
C ILE A 19 9.35 1.92 -3.33
N TYR A 20 9.04 0.63 -3.28
CA TYR A 20 7.76 0.12 -3.76
C TYR A 20 6.59 0.46 -2.84
N SER A 21 6.84 0.78 -1.57
CA SER A 21 5.78 1.24 -0.67
C SER A 21 5.33 2.68 -0.95
N ILE A 22 6.19 3.51 -1.57
CA ILE A 22 5.85 4.90 -1.94
C ILE A 22 4.64 4.98 -2.87
N PRO A 23 4.59 4.30 -4.04
CA PRO A 23 3.41 4.36 -4.90
C PRO A 23 2.17 3.81 -4.22
N TYR A 24 2.29 2.74 -3.41
CA TYR A 24 1.17 2.24 -2.61
C TYR A 24 0.63 3.31 -1.64
N PHE A 25 1.52 4.02 -0.95
CA PHE A 25 1.16 5.10 -0.03
C PHE A 25 0.44 6.24 -0.75
N ILE A 26 0.99 6.69 -1.89
CA ILE A 26 0.40 7.75 -2.70
C ILE A 26 -0.99 7.34 -3.19
N LEU A 27 -1.15 6.12 -3.72
CA LEU A 27 -2.43 5.64 -4.22
C LEU A 27 -3.47 5.51 -3.10
N ASN A 28 -3.08 5.02 -1.93
CA ASN A 28 -3.98 4.88 -0.78
C ASN A 28 -4.43 6.26 -0.24
N LEU A 29 -3.51 7.23 -0.22
CA LEU A 29 -3.83 8.61 0.16
C LEU A 29 -4.75 9.29 -0.87
N THR A 30 -4.42 9.17 -2.16
CA THR A 30 -5.22 9.70 -3.26
C THR A 30 -6.62 9.09 -3.22
N ASP A 31 -6.74 7.78 -3.05
CA ASP A 31 -8.03 7.10 -2.90
C ASP A 31 -8.86 7.70 -1.76
N MET A 32 -8.26 7.85 -0.57
CA MET A 32 -8.95 8.44 0.59
C MET A 32 -9.43 9.87 0.31
N LEU A 33 -8.59 10.71 -0.31
CA LEU A 33 -8.94 12.08 -0.66
C LEU A 33 -10.06 12.10 -1.70
N THR A 34 -9.93 11.34 -2.79
CA THR A 34 -10.95 11.25 -3.84
C THR A 34 -12.28 10.79 -3.25
N THR A 35 -12.30 9.73 -2.43
CA THR A 35 -13.56 9.28 -1.81
C THR A 35 -14.18 10.36 -0.91
N ARG A 36 -13.37 11.08 -0.12
CA ARG A 36 -13.86 12.21 0.71
C ARG A 36 -14.45 13.34 -0.13
N PHE A 37 -13.77 13.76 -1.20
CA PHE A 37 -14.27 14.81 -2.08
C PHE A 37 -15.52 14.37 -2.83
N ALA A 38 -15.54 13.13 -3.31
CA ALA A 38 -16.67 12.57 -4.04
C ALA A 38 -17.95 12.59 -3.20
N LEU A 39 -17.89 12.12 -1.95
CA LEU A 39 -19.05 12.10 -1.05
C LEU A 39 -19.49 13.49 -0.58
N ALA A 40 -18.56 14.43 -0.49
CA ALA A 40 -18.91 15.81 -0.17
C ALA A 40 -19.65 16.51 -1.32
N THR A 41 -19.49 16.03 -2.56
CA THR A 41 -19.98 16.69 -3.78
C THR A 41 -21.12 15.95 -4.48
N SER A 42 -21.31 14.66 -4.23
CA SER A 42 -22.37 13.85 -4.86
C SER A 42 -23.23 13.13 -3.84
N SER A 43 -24.55 13.18 -4.04
CA SER A 43 -25.56 12.55 -3.18
C SER A 43 -25.83 11.07 -3.49
N ASN A 44 -25.32 10.55 -4.62
CA ASN A 44 -25.69 9.23 -5.16
C ASN A 44 -24.49 8.32 -5.50
N LEU A 45 -23.40 8.43 -4.75
CA LEU A 45 -22.27 7.51 -4.90
C LEU A 45 -22.58 6.12 -4.34
N ARG A 46 -22.60 5.11 -5.23
CA ARG A 46 -22.58 3.70 -4.84
C ARG A 46 -21.15 3.32 -4.46
N GLU A 47 -20.83 3.42 -3.17
CA GLU A 47 -19.51 3.07 -2.67
C GLU A 47 -19.17 1.58 -2.87
N LEU A 48 -17.96 1.31 -3.33
CA LEU A 48 -17.39 -0.05 -3.32
C LEU A 48 -16.74 -0.40 -1.97
N ASN A 49 -16.51 0.58 -1.10
CA ASN A 49 -15.86 0.39 0.20
C ASN A 49 -16.91 0.35 1.31
N PRO A 50 -17.42 -0.83 1.71
CA PRO A 50 -18.53 -0.96 2.66
C PRO A 50 -18.21 -0.43 4.06
N PHE A 51 -16.95 -0.11 4.33
CA PHE A 51 -16.50 0.31 5.65
C PHE A 51 -16.28 1.83 5.79
N TYR A 52 -16.59 2.64 4.77
CA TYR A 52 -16.31 4.07 4.79
C TYR A 52 -17.11 4.86 5.84
N TYR A 53 -18.37 4.48 6.09
CA TYR A 53 -19.25 5.15 7.07
C TYR A 53 -18.78 5.03 8.52
N HIS A 54 -17.78 4.19 8.78
CA HIS A 54 -17.14 4.14 10.09
C HIS A 54 -16.13 5.26 10.23
N SER A 55 -16.42 6.20 11.13
CA SER A 55 -15.64 7.41 11.41
C SER A 55 -14.15 7.17 11.69
N PHE A 56 -13.79 5.95 12.09
CA PHE A 56 -12.42 5.57 12.46
C PHE A 56 -11.57 5.06 11.28
N LEU A 57 -12.20 4.51 10.23
CA LEU A 57 -11.50 3.86 9.13
C LEU A 57 -10.74 4.77 8.16
N PRO A 58 -11.14 6.02 7.91
CA PRO A 58 -10.32 6.96 7.15
C PRO A 58 -8.95 7.20 7.79
N HIS A 59 -8.90 7.26 9.13
CA HIS A 59 -7.65 7.41 9.86
C HIS A 59 -6.78 6.16 9.74
N ILE A 60 -7.38 4.97 9.84
CA ILE A 60 -6.68 3.70 9.66
C ILE A 60 -6.06 3.62 8.26
N LYS A 61 -6.77 4.03 7.19
CA LYS A 61 -6.29 3.94 5.80
C LYS A 61 -4.92 4.62 5.59
N ILE A 62 -4.67 5.75 6.26
CA ILE A 62 -3.38 6.46 6.22
C ILE A 62 -2.26 5.61 6.85
N PHE A 63 -2.58 4.92 7.95
CA PHE A 63 -1.62 4.10 8.67
C PHE A 63 -1.43 2.69 8.10
N VAL A 64 -2.38 2.15 7.33
CA VAL A 64 -2.27 0.82 6.68
C VAL A 64 -0.93 0.64 5.94
N PRO A 65 -0.53 1.52 5.01
CA PRO A 65 0.75 1.35 4.30
C PRO A 65 1.96 1.41 5.23
N ILE A 66 1.91 2.24 6.28
CA ILE A 66 2.99 2.36 7.27
C ILE A 66 3.09 1.07 8.10
N ILE A 67 1.97 0.60 8.64
CA ILE A 67 1.90 -0.64 9.43
C ILE A 67 2.38 -1.83 8.60
N LEU A 68 1.95 -1.91 7.34
CA LEU A 68 2.33 -2.99 6.44
C LEU A 68 3.84 -2.96 6.13
N LEU A 69 4.41 -1.79 5.85
CA LEU A 69 5.85 -1.64 5.64
C LEU A 69 6.63 -2.02 6.91
N SER A 70 6.22 -1.52 8.07
CA SER A 70 6.84 -1.86 9.35
C SER A 70 6.79 -3.36 9.63
N PHE A 71 5.66 -4.02 9.32
CA PHE A 71 5.51 -5.46 9.47
C PHE A 71 6.47 -6.24 8.56
N TYR A 72 6.57 -5.88 7.27
CA TYR A 72 7.49 -6.54 6.34
C TYR A 72 8.96 -6.30 6.71
N LEU A 73 9.32 -5.10 7.15
CA LEU A 73 10.66 -4.82 7.67
C LEU A 73 10.95 -5.62 8.93
N ALA A 74 10.00 -5.70 9.87
CA ALA A 74 10.16 -6.51 11.08
C ALA A 74 10.38 -7.99 10.74
N LEU A 75 9.57 -8.57 9.86
CA LEU A 75 9.77 -9.95 9.38
C LEU A 75 11.14 -10.13 8.71
N TYR A 76 11.57 -9.15 7.93
CA TYR A 76 12.86 -9.18 7.26
C TYR A 76 14.04 -9.15 8.24
N TYR A 77 14.01 -8.28 9.24
CA TYR A 77 15.08 -8.16 10.25
C TYR A 77 15.07 -9.28 11.29
N LEU A 78 13.90 -9.83 11.63
CA LEU A 78 13.77 -10.97 12.57
C LEU A 78 14.10 -12.33 11.93
N SER A 79 14.23 -12.39 10.60
CA SER A 79 14.58 -13.61 9.89
C SER A 79 16.00 -14.08 10.22
N ARG A 80 16.11 -15.23 10.90
CA ARG A 80 17.38 -15.75 11.40
C ARG A 80 18.30 -16.34 10.34
N THR A 81 17.75 -16.82 9.21
CA THR A 81 18.55 -17.43 8.14
C THR A 81 18.61 -16.53 6.91
N GLU A 82 19.72 -16.60 6.17
CA GLU A 82 19.89 -15.86 4.92
C GLU A 82 18.84 -16.25 3.87
N TYR A 83 18.56 -17.55 3.76
CA TYR A 83 17.53 -18.07 2.86
C TYR A 83 16.13 -17.52 3.17
N THR A 84 15.71 -17.55 4.43
CA THR A 84 14.38 -17.05 4.84
C THR A 84 14.27 -15.55 4.64
N ARG A 85 15.30 -14.79 5.01
CA ARG A 85 15.32 -13.33 4.82
C ARG A 85 15.24 -12.92 3.36
N ARG A 86 15.94 -13.63 2.46
CA ARG A 86 15.84 -13.41 1.01
C ARG A 86 14.44 -13.74 0.49
N ALA A 87 13.85 -14.84 0.95
CA ALA A 87 12.48 -15.21 0.62
C ALA A 87 11.48 -14.13 1.09
N VAL A 88 11.60 -13.65 2.33
CA VAL A 88 10.77 -12.57 2.88
C VAL A 88 10.91 -11.29 2.07
N GLY A 89 12.15 -10.83 1.81
CA GLY A 89 12.38 -9.59 1.05
C GLY A 89 11.81 -9.65 -0.37
N LYS A 90 11.94 -10.80 -1.04
CA LYS A 90 11.38 -11.03 -2.38
C LYS A 90 9.85 -11.06 -2.35
N THR A 91 9.26 -11.86 -1.46
CA THR A 91 7.80 -11.98 -1.33
C THR A 91 7.16 -10.66 -0.93
N ALA A 92 7.71 -9.96 0.07
CA ALA A 92 7.22 -8.65 0.50
C ALA A 92 7.25 -7.62 -0.63
N SER A 93 8.34 -7.57 -1.41
CA SER A 93 8.43 -6.68 -2.56
C SER A 93 7.33 -6.95 -3.59
N TYR A 94 7.09 -8.22 -3.94
CA TYR A 94 6.00 -8.58 -4.86
C TYR A 94 4.61 -8.27 -4.29
N SER A 95 4.39 -8.53 -2.99
CA SER A 95 3.13 -8.21 -2.33
C SER A 95 2.85 -6.70 -2.35
N ILE A 96 3.84 -5.87 -2.06
CA ILE A 96 3.69 -4.40 -2.10
C ILE A 96 3.38 -3.93 -3.54
N ILE A 97 4.02 -4.49 -4.56
CA ILE A 97 3.72 -4.18 -5.95
C ILE A 97 2.27 -4.60 -6.29
N ALA A 98 1.87 -5.82 -5.95
CA ALA A 98 0.51 -6.31 -6.21
C ALA A 98 -0.55 -5.44 -5.51
N LEU A 99 -0.28 -5.02 -4.27
CA LEU A 99 -1.14 -4.09 -3.53
C LEU A 99 -1.17 -2.70 -4.16
N SER A 100 -0.06 -2.22 -4.70
CA SER A 100 0.00 -0.95 -5.44
C SER A 100 -0.89 -1.02 -6.68
N VAL A 101 -0.76 -2.08 -7.48
CA VAL A 101 -1.59 -2.30 -8.68
C VAL A 101 -3.07 -2.40 -8.31
N TRP A 102 -3.40 -3.19 -7.28
CA TRP A 102 -4.77 -3.31 -6.80
C TRP A 102 -5.33 -1.97 -6.32
N SER A 103 -4.54 -1.21 -5.55
CA SER A 103 -4.91 0.12 -5.09
C SER A 103 -5.15 1.05 -6.27
N ALA A 104 -4.34 0.99 -7.33
CA ALA A 104 -4.55 1.81 -8.52
C ALA A 104 -5.88 1.51 -9.19
N ILE A 105 -6.25 0.22 -9.34
CA ILE A 105 -7.53 -0.20 -9.92
C ILE A 105 -8.69 0.36 -9.10
N VAL A 106 -8.63 0.23 -7.77
CA VAL A 106 -9.67 0.75 -6.86
C VAL A 106 -9.77 2.27 -6.96
N SER A 107 -8.63 2.99 -6.93
CA SER A 107 -8.61 4.44 -7.05
C SER A 107 -9.21 4.93 -8.38
N VAL A 108 -8.84 4.30 -9.49
CA VAL A 108 -9.40 4.63 -10.82
C VAL A 108 -10.91 4.38 -10.84
N ASN A 109 -11.38 3.25 -10.31
CA ASN A 109 -12.81 2.96 -10.25
C ASN A 109 -13.57 4.02 -9.43
N ASN A 110 -13.03 4.42 -8.28
CA ASN A 110 -13.64 5.44 -7.43
C ASN A 110 -13.68 6.82 -8.12
N VAL A 111 -12.62 7.21 -8.83
CA VAL A 111 -12.61 8.44 -9.65
C VAL A 111 -13.67 8.37 -10.75
N CYS A 112 -13.75 7.25 -11.49
CA CYS A 112 -14.74 7.09 -12.54
C CYS A 112 -16.17 7.19 -11.99
N GLN A 113 -16.49 6.48 -10.91
CA GLN A 113 -17.81 6.56 -10.28
C GLN A 113 -18.16 7.98 -9.84
N TRP A 114 -17.20 8.73 -9.29
CA TRP A 114 -17.39 10.12 -8.94
C TRP A 114 -17.71 10.98 -10.17
N LEU A 115 -16.93 10.88 -11.24
CA LEU A 115 -17.18 11.64 -12.46
C LEU A 115 -18.55 11.32 -13.09
N TYR A 116 -19.00 10.07 -13.04
CA TYR A 116 -20.33 9.68 -13.54
C TYR A 116 -21.51 10.14 -12.66
N THR A 117 -21.26 10.54 -11.41
CA THR A 117 -22.30 10.91 -10.43
C THR A 117 -22.24 12.39 -10.04
N ALA A 118 -21.36 13.17 -10.67
CA ALA A 118 -21.17 14.60 -10.43
C ALA A 118 -22.00 15.50 -11.39
N ASP A 119 -22.75 14.91 -12.32
CA ASP A 119 -23.82 15.54 -13.12
C ASP A 119 -25.19 15.35 -12.45
#